data_AF-A0A1N7G3T9-F1
#
_entry.id   AF-A0A1N7G3T9-F1
#
_cell.length_a   1.000
_cell.length_b   1.000
_cell.length_c   1.000
_cell.angle_alpha   90.00
_cell.angle_beta   90.00
_cell.angle_gamma   90.00
#
_symmetry.space_group_name_H-M   'P 1'
#
loop_
_entity.id
_entity.type
_entity.pdbx_description
1 polymer ?
#
loop_
_entity_poly.entity_id
_entity_poly.type
_entity_poly.pdbx_seq_one_letter_code
_entity_poly.pdbx_strand_id
1 'polypeptide(L)'
;MTNLVIANHTISQYNGFYSLNDLHRASGAEKKHQPALFFRNAEVQDLILEIERSTNLQNGEKSIAYHTIQGGNSKTTKQGTYACRELVYRYAMWISPKFSLMVIRAFDALNTGAIPCLAKTTADDRRLSATQIAQIRAAVKQVTSTGAVSYQYLYHAIST
;
A
#
# COMPACT_ATOMS: atom_id res chain seq x y z
N MET A 1 -8.58 10.69 12.07
CA MET A 1 -7.66 10.61 10.92
C MET A 1 -7.20 9.17 10.78
N THR A 2 -7.63 8.48 9.73
CA THR A 2 -7.26 7.08 9.45
C THR A 2 -5.89 7.06 8.79
N ASN A 3 -4.88 6.62 9.52
CA ASN A 3 -3.56 6.36 8.95
C ASN A 3 -3.60 5.02 8.20
N LEU A 4 -3.07 5.00 6.98
CA LEU A 4 -2.94 3.77 6.22
C LEU A 4 -1.56 3.18 6.52
N VAL A 5 -1.56 1.99 7.13
CA VAL A 5 -0.35 1.25 7.49
C VAL A 5 -0.08 0.23 6.38
N ILE A 6 1.00 0.43 5.63
CA ILE A 6 1.47 -0.54 4.63
C ILE A 6 2.76 -1.16 5.18
N ALA A 7 2.76 -2.47 5.44
CA ALA A 7 3.95 -3.24 5.82
C ALA A 7 4.83 -2.55 6.90
N ASN A 8 4.23 -2.23 8.05
CA ASN A 8 4.87 -1.51 9.18
C ASN A 8 5.22 -0.02 8.97
N HIS A 9 4.91 0.56 7.82
CA HIS A 9 5.10 1.99 7.58
C HIS A 9 3.77 2.74 7.59
N THR A 10 3.66 3.71 8.50
CA THR A 10 2.54 4.65 8.56
C THR A 10 2.72 5.71 7.49
N ILE A 11 1.87 5.71 6.46
CA ILE A 11 1.84 6.77 5.46
C ILE A 11 0.85 7.82 5.94
N SER A 12 1.36 9.01 6.28
CA SER A 12 0.52 10.12 6.74
C SER A 12 -0.33 10.65 5.58
N GLN A 13 -1.59 10.96 5.87
CA GLN A 13 -2.52 11.55 4.91
C GLN A 13 -3.00 12.92 5.40
N TYR A 14 -3.20 13.84 4.46
CA TYR A 14 -3.74 15.17 4.71
C TYR A 14 -4.73 15.53 3.62
N ASN A 15 -5.99 15.76 3.98
CA ASN A 15 -7.06 16.14 3.04
C ASN A 15 -7.19 15.22 1.80
N GLY A 16 -6.97 13.91 1.95
CA GLY A 16 -7.01 12.96 0.84
C GLY A 16 -5.71 12.84 0.03
N PHE A 17 -4.70 13.63 0.36
CA PHE A 17 -3.34 13.54 -0.19
C PHE A 17 -2.45 12.66 0.67
N TYR A 18 -1.48 11.99 0.06
CA TYR A 18 -0.56 11.06 0.71
C TYR A 18 0.84 11.64 0.80
N SER A 19 1.52 11.46 1.94
CA SER A 19 2.88 11.95 2.16
C SER A 19 3.91 11.20 1.30
N LEU A 20 4.52 11.89 0.34
CA LEU A 20 5.65 11.37 -0.45
C LEU A 20 6.90 11.18 0.39
N ASN A 21 7.09 11.98 1.44
CA ASN A 21 8.23 11.84 2.36
C ASN A 21 8.16 10.52 3.14
N ASP A 22 6.96 10.12 3.56
CA ASP A 22 6.78 8.84 4.25
C ASP A 22 6.98 7.67 3.27
N LEU A 23 6.51 7.80 2.01
CA LEU A 23 6.74 6.78 0.98
C LEU A 23 8.22 6.66 0.62
N HIS A 24 8.95 7.78 0.51
CA HIS A 24 10.40 7.80 0.27
C HIS A 24 11.14 7.05 1.38
N ARG A 25 10.79 7.32 2.64
CA ARG A 25 11.37 6.65 3.80
C ARG A 25 11.04 5.16 3.84
N ALA A 26 9.79 4.79 3.55
CA ALA A 26 9.36 3.39 3.46
C ALA A 26 10.06 2.64 2.30
N SER A 27 10.46 3.36 1.25
CA SER A 27 11.13 2.79 0.07
C SER A 27 12.67 2.69 0.20
N GLY A 28 13.22 2.92 1.40
CA GLY A 28 14.67 2.81 1.66
C GLY A 28 15.43 4.14 1.68
N ALA A 29 14.75 5.28 1.59
CA ALA A 29 15.31 6.63 1.79
C ALA A 29 16.55 6.98 0.92
N GLU A 30 16.71 6.34 -0.25
CA GLU A 30 17.85 6.59 -1.13
C GLU A 30 17.86 8.04 -1.63
N LYS A 31 19.05 8.69 -1.63
CA LYS A 31 19.19 10.09 -2.03
C LYS A 31 18.75 10.37 -3.48
N LYS A 32 18.97 9.41 -4.38
CA LYS A 32 18.55 9.51 -5.79
C LYS A 32 17.02 9.55 -5.96
N HIS A 33 16.28 9.05 -4.98
CA HIS A 33 14.83 8.98 -4.98
C HIS A 33 14.17 10.11 -4.19
N GLN A 34 14.90 11.15 -3.81
CA GLN A 34 14.31 12.27 -3.06
C GLN A 34 13.14 12.90 -3.82
N PRO A 35 12.01 13.22 -3.15
CA PRO A 35 10.89 13.89 -3.79
C PRO A 35 11.29 15.16 -4.54
N ALA A 36 12.26 15.93 -4.04
CA ALA A 36 12.78 17.12 -4.72
C ALA A 36 13.35 16.82 -6.12
N LEU A 37 13.98 15.66 -6.33
CA LEU A 37 14.48 15.26 -7.65
C LEU A 37 13.34 14.78 -8.55
N PHE A 38 12.33 14.13 -7.98
CA PHE A 38 11.14 13.68 -8.71
C PHE A 38 10.39 14.85 -9.36
N PHE A 39 10.17 15.94 -8.62
CA PHE A 39 9.50 17.14 -9.15
C PHE A 39 10.32 17.94 -10.17
N ARG A 40 11.63 17.67 -10.29
CA ARG A 40 12.49 18.28 -11.31
C ARG A 40 12.43 17.55 -12.66
N ASN A 41 11.87 16.34 -12.69
CA ASN A 41 11.75 15.58 -13.93
C ASN A 41 10.66 16.21 -14.82
N ALA A 42 11.00 16.50 -16.08
CA ALA A 42 10.10 17.11 -17.06
C ALA A 42 8.81 16.27 -17.24
N GLU A 43 8.91 14.95 -17.33
CA GLU A 43 7.74 14.07 -17.47
C GLU A 43 6.77 14.19 -16.30
N VAL A 44 7.30 14.43 -15.10
CA VAL A 44 6.50 14.57 -13.88
C VAL A 44 5.84 15.94 -13.85
N GLN A 45 6.54 16.98 -14.31
CA GLN A 45 5.97 18.32 -14.44
C GLN A 45 4.83 18.34 -15.46
N ASP A 46 5.01 17.69 -16.62
CA ASP A 46 3.95 17.56 -17.62
C ASP A 46 2.74 16.80 -17.07
N LEU A 47 2.97 15.71 -16.33
CA LEU A 47 1.89 14.97 -15.66
C LEU A 47 1.15 15.84 -14.64
N ILE A 48 1.87 16.63 -13.84
CA ILE A 48 1.25 17.54 -12.86
C ILE A 48 0.36 18.56 -13.58
N LEU A 49 0.84 19.15 -14.68
CA LEU A 49 0.05 20.09 -15.47
C LEU A 49 -1.20 19.42 -16.04
N GLU A 50 -1.11 18.17 -16.49
CA GLU A 50 -2.26 17.43 -17.01
C GLU A 50 -3.28 17.14 -15.92
N ILE A 51 -2.82 16.72 -14.72
CA ILE A 51 -3.68 16.53 -13.56
C ILE A 51 -4.39 17.84 -13.21
N GLU A 52 -3.67 18.96 -13.14
CA GLU A 52 -4.24 20.26 -12.79
C GLU A 52 -5.20 20.83 -13.84
N ARG A 53 -5.00 20.49 -15.11
CA ARG A 53 -5.91 20.82 -16.22
C ARG A 53 -7.17 19.96 -16.20
N SER A 54 -7.07 18.71 -15.77
CA SER A 54 -8.22 17.83 -15.64
C SER A 54 -9.15 18.35 -14.54
N THR A 55 -10.27 18.94 -14.94
CA THR A 55 -11.31 19.33 -14.00
C THR A 55 -11.93 18.05 -13.44
N ASN A 56 -12.06 17.95 -12.12
CA ASN A 56 -12.92 16.92 -11.55
C ASN A 56 -14.35 17.27 -11.98
N LEU A 57 -14.84 16.59 -13.03
CA LEU A 57 -16.14 16.84 -13.69
C LEU A 57 -17.33 16.87 -12.72
N GLN A 58 -17.17 16.26 -11.53
CA GLN A 58 -18.20 16.21 -10.50
C GLN A 58 -18.31 17.50 -9.67
N ASN A 59 -17.24 18.30 -9.56
CA ASN A 59 -17.15 19.38 -8.56
C ASN A 59 -16.82 20.74 -9.18
N GLY A 60 -16.35 20.78 -10.43
CA GLY A 60 -15.94 22.03 -11.10
C GLY A 60 -14.67 22.67 -10.53
N GLU A 61 -14.08 22.09 -9.49
CA GLU A 61 -12.84 22.54 -8.88
C GLU A 61 -11.62 21.99 -9.64
N LYS A 62 -10.57 22.80 -9.74
CA LYS A 62 -9.29 22.38 -10.30
C LYS A 62 -8.73 21.23 -9.46
N SER A 63 -8.38 20.12 -10.09
CA SER A 63 -7.74 19.01 -9.41
C SER A 63 -6.35 19.45 -8.95
N ILE A 64 -6.10 19.44 -7.64
CA ILE A 64 -4.78 19.80 -7.12
C ILE A 64 -3.90 18.55 -7.16
N ALA A 65 -2.73 18.64 -7.79
CA ALA A 65 -1.82 17.49 -7.92
C ALA A 65 -1.05 17.22 -6.62
N TYR A 66 -0.60 18.27 -5.93
CA TYR A 66 0.14 18.14 -4.67
C TYR A 66 0.08 19.41 -3.80
N HIS A 67 0.34 19.22 -2.51
CA HIS A 67 0.51 20.27 -1.51
C HIS A 67 1.86 20.12 -0.83
N THR A 68 2.57 21.23 -0.64
CA THR A 68 3.79 21.24 0.16
C THR A 68 3.54 21.99 1.45
N ILE A 69 3.76 21.33 2.57
CA ILE A 69 3.64 21.92 3.91
C ILE A 69 5.05 22.17 4.41
N GLN A 70 5.41 23.44 4.63
CA GLN A 70 6.68 23.85 5.24
C GLN A 70 6.43 24.36 6.66
N GLY A 71 7.25 23.93 7.64
CA GLY A 71 7.12 24.37 9.04
C GLY A 71 5.97 23.73 9.84
N GLY A 72 5.47 22.57 9.41
CA GLY A 72 4.39 21.86 10.10
C GLY A 72 4.75 21.41 11.52
N ASN A 73 3.81 21.48 12.46
CA ASN A 73 3.99 21.01 13.83
C ASN A 73 3.83 19.47 13.91
N SER A 74 4.82 18.78 14.50
CA SER A 74 4.83 17.31 14.66
C SER A 74 3.56 16.74 15.32
N LYS A 75 2.79 17.53 16.06
CA LYS A 75 1.54 17.09 16.71
C LYS A 75 0.29 17.19 15.84
N THR A 76 0.25 18.08 14.85
CA THR A 76 -0.98 18.36 14.08
C THR A 76 -0.83 18.07 12.60
N THR A 77 0.30 18.45 12.00
CA THR A 77 0.54 18.26 10.56
C THR A 77 2.04 18.17 10.31
N LYS A 78 2.48 17.00 9.84
CA LYS A 78 3.89 16.78 9.55
C LYS A 78 4.31 17.61 8.34
N GLN A 79 5.52 18.15 8.40
CA GLN A 79 6.14 18.80 7.26
C GLN A 79 6.39 17.78 6.14
N GLY A 80 6.12 18.18 4.91
CA GLY A 80 6.44 17.36 3.75
C GLY A 80 5.60 17.69 2.53
N THR A 81 5.85 16.94 1.46
CA THR A 81 5.06 17.02 0.23
C THR A 81 4.00 15.92 0.23
N TYR A 82 2.76 16.34 0.08
CA TYR A 82 1.58 15.51 0.03
C TYR A 82 1.03 15.52 -1.40
N ALA A 83 0.81 14.36 -1.99
CA ALA A 83 0.44 14.22 -3.39
C ALA A 83 -0.86 13.45 -3.58
N CYS A 84 -1.55 13.72 -4.69
CA CYS A 84 -2.73 12.97 -5.09
C CYS A 84 -2.36 11.51 -5.40
N ARG A 85 -3.37 10.64 -5.47
CA ARG A 85 -3.16 9.20 -5.65
C ARG A 85 -2.38 8.84 -6.92
N GLU A 86 -2.66 9.52 -8.03
CA GLU A 86 -2.00 9.27 -9.33
C GLU A 86 -0.52 9.59 -9.27
N LEU A 87 -0.17 10.74 -8.68
CA LEU A 87 1.20 11.17 -8.54
C LEU A 87 1.99 10.27 -7.58
N VAL A 88 1.33 9.72 -6.55
CA VAL A 88 1.90 8.70 -5.66
C VAL A 88 2.23 7.42 -6.42
N TYR A 89 1.35 6.96 -7.30
CA TYR A 89 1.63 5.78 -8.14
C TYR A 89 2.80 6.04 -9.08
N ARG A 90 2.82 7.19 -9.78
CA ARG A 90 3.94 7.57 -10.65
C ARG A 90 5.26 7.66 -9.90
N TYR A 91 5.25 8.13 -8.65
CA TYR A 91 6.44 8.17 -7.79
C TYR A 91 6.91 6.77 -7.39
N ALA A 92 6.00 5.87 -6.99
CA ALA A 92 6.33 4.49 -6.68
C ALA A 92 6.91 3.73 -7.90
N MET A 93 6.36 3.98 -9.09
CA MET A 93 6.88 3.43 -10.36
C MET A 93 8.29 3.94 -10.67
N TRP A 94 8.55 5.22 -10.40
CA TRP A 94 9.86 5.83 -10.63
C TRP A 94 10.95 5.25 -9.71
N ILE A 95 10.62 4.99 -8.45
CA ILE A 95 11.53 4.38 -7.47
C ILE A 95 11.85 2.93 -7.85
N SER A 96 10.85 2.17 -8.29
CA SER A 96 10.99 0.73 -8.53
C SER A 96 10.52 0.34 -9.92
N PRO A 97 11.46 0.06 -10.85
CA PRO A 97 11.14 -0.46 -12.18
C PRO A 97 10.36 -1.79 -12.11
N LYS A 98 10.67 -2.65 -11.12
CA LYS A 98 9.93 -3.89 -10.87
C LYS A 98 8.47 -3.61 -10.53
N PHE A 99 8.22 -2.63 -9.67
CA PHE A 99 6.86 -2.21 -9.33
C PHE A 99 6.13 -1.62 -10.54
N SER A 100 6.81 -0.77 -11.33
CA SER A 100 6.25 -0.23 -12.57
C SER A 100 5.78 -1.34 -13.52
N LEU A 101 6.63 -2.35 -13.77
CA LEU A 101 6.26 -3.48 -14.61
C LEU A 101 5.07 -4.28 -14.05
N MET A 102 5.00 -4.45 -12.72
CA MET A 102 3.86 -5.13 -12.09
C MET A 102 2.55 -4.35 -12.27
N VAL A 103 2.57 -3.02 -12.14
CA VAL A 103 1.37 -2.20 -12.34
C VAL A 103 0.92 -2.22 -13.81
N ILE A 104 1.86 -2.11 -14.76
CA ILE A 104 1.55 -2.21 -16.20
C ILE A 104 0.89 -3.56 -16.50
N ARG A 105 1.50 -4.66 -16.04
CA ARG A 105 0.94 -6.01 -16.23
C ARG A 105 -0.40 -6.18 -15.53
N ALA A 106 -0.60 -5.61 -14.34
CA ALA A 106 -1.87 -5.65 -13.64
C ALA A 106 -2.96 -4.88 -14.40
N PHE A 107 -2.61 -3.77 -15.03
CA PHE A 107 -3.54 -2.99 -15.84
C PHE A 107 -3.93 -3.73 -17.13
N ASP A 108 -2.95 -4.21 -17.91
CA ASP A 108 -3.19 -5.00 -19.13
C ASP A 108 -4.09 -6.21 -18.86
N ALA A 109 -3.86 -6.82 -17.71
CA ALA A 109 -4.59 -7.96 -17.24
C ALA A 109 -6.03 -7.71 -16.82
N LEU A 110 -6.28 -6.59 -16.12
CA LEU A 110 -7.64 -6.17 -15.81
C LEU A 110 -8.39 -5.89 -17.11
N ASN A 111 -7.72 -5.32 -18.11
CA ASN A 111 -8.30 -5.03 -19.41
C ASN A 111 -8.53 -6.30 -20.27
N THR A 112 -7.71 -7.33 -20.09
CA THR A 112 -7.77 -8.61 -20.85
C THR A 112 -8.46 -9.74 -20.06
N GLY A 113 -8.89 -9.48 -18.82
CA GLY A 113 -9.53 -10.45 -17.92
C GLY A 113 -8.60 -11.49 -17.27
N ALA A 114 -7.28 -11.35 -17.37
CA ALA A 114 -6.31 -12.34 -16.91
C ALA A 114 -5.19 -11.69 -16.08
N ILE A 115 -5.33 -11.62 -14.74
CA ILE A 115 -4.32 -11.12 -13.78
C ILE A 115 -3.10 -12.06 -13.72
N PRO A 116 -1.92 -11.68 -14.25
CA PRO A 116 -0.74 -12.53 -14.36
C PRO A 116 0.24 -12.32 -13.22
N CYS A 117 0.08 -11.27 -12.40
CA CYS A 117 1.05 -10.88 -11.36
C CYS A 117 0.63 -11.22 -9.93
N LEU A 118 -0.62 -11.59 -9.68
CA LEU A 118 -0.90 -12.49 -8.57
C LEU A 118 -0.48 -13.86 -9.09
N ALA A 119 0.59 -14.44 -8.53
CA ALA A 119 0.74 -15.89 -8.60
C ALA A 119 -0.66 -16.45 -8.31
N LYS A 120 -1.19 -17.29 -9.20
CA LYS A 120 -2.44 -17.98 -8.91
C LYS A 120 -2.16 -18.71 -7.61
N THR A 121 -2.59 -18.15 -6.48
CA THR A 121 -2.91 -18.95 -5.31
C THR A 121 -4.09 -19.76 -5.83
N THR A 122 -3.78 -20.86 -6.51
CA THR A 122 -4.75 -21.88 -6.86
C THR A 122 -5.53 -22.13 -5.59
N ALA A 123 -6.84 -22.36 -5.70
CA ALA A 123 -7.67 -22.68 -4.53
C ALA A 123 -7.07 -23.83 -3.68
N ASP A 124 -6.16 -24.62 -4.27
CA ASP A 124 -5.33 -25.64 -3.63
C ASP A 124 -4.28 -25.12 -2.63
N ASP A 125 -3.73 -23.89 -2.77
CA ASP A 125 -2.75 -23.34 -1.81
C ASP A 125 -3.40 -22.96 -0.46
N ARG A 126 -4.72 -22.74 -0.44
CA ARG A 126 -5.50 -22.58 0.81
C ARG A 126 -5.98 -23.91 1.38
N ARG A 127 -5.79 -25.02 0.67
CA ARG A 127 -6.32 -26.33 1.05
C ARG A 127 -5.24 -27.04 1.86
N LEU A 128 -5.34 -26.94 3.19
CA LEU A 128 -4.56 -27.77 4.11
C LEU A 128 -4.60 -29.21 3.61
N SER A 129 -3.43 -29.84 3.48
CA SER A 129 -3.33 -31.23 3.00
C SER A 129 -4.19 -32.14 3.88
N ALA A 130 -4.71 -33.24 3.32
CA ALA A 130 -5.55 -34.18 4.06
C ALA A 130 -4.90 -34.65 5.37
N THR A 131 -3.58 -34.76 5.38
CA THR A 131 -2.74 -35.09 6.55
C THR A 131 -2.77 -33.99 7.62
N GLN A 132 -2.64 -32.72 7.23
CA GLN A 132 -2.73 -31.58 8.16
C GLN A 132 -4.14 -31.44 8.75
N ILE A 133 -5.19 -31.66 7.94
CA ILE A 133 -6.58 -31.65 8.43
C ILE A 133 -6.80 -32.78 9.44
N ALA A 134 -6.25 -33.98 9.19
CA ALA A 134 -6.34 -35.11 10.11
C ALA A 134 -5.62 -34.84 11.43
N GLN A 135 -4.43 -34.22 11.38
CA GLN A 135 -3.67 -33.82 12.57
C GLN A 135 -4.41 -32.75 13.39
N ILE A 136 -4.97 -31.73 12.76
CA ILE A 136 -5.77 -30.69 13.45
C ILE A 136 -7.00 -31.31 14.12
N ARG A 137 -7.73 -32.20 13.43
CA ARG A 137 -8.89 -32.89 14.01
C ARG A 137 -8.52 -33.80 15.18
N ALA A 138 -7.38 -34.48 15.11
CA ALA A 138 -6.88 -35.30 16.21
C ALA A 138 -6.50 -34.43 17.42
N ALA A 139 -5.80 -33.32 17.20
CA ALA A 139 -5.44 -32.36 18.25
C ALA A 139 -6.68 -31.75 18.92
N VAL A 140 -7.69 -31.33 18.13
CA VAL A 140 -8.94 -30.80 18.67
C VAL A 140 -9.70 -31.86 19.47
N LYS A 141 -9.74 -33.12 19.02
CA LYS A 141 -10.36 -34.22 19.78
C LYS A 141 -9.68 -34.46 21.12
N GLN A 142 -8.35 -34.46 21.16
CA GLN A 142 -7.57 -34.61 22.41
C GLN A 142 -7.84 -33.45 23.37
N VAL A 143 -7.88 -32.22 22.87
CA VAL A 143 -8.14 -31.02 23.68
C VAL A 143 -9.59 -31.00 24.20
N THR A 144 -10.54 -31.52 23.42
CA THR A 144 -11.96 -31.59 23.82
C THR A 144 -12.24 -32.73 24.80
N SER A 145 -11.54 -33.87 24.69
CA SER A 145 -11.69 -35.00 25.63
C SER A 145 -11.06 -34.74 27.00
N THR A 146 -10.10 -33.83 27.09
CA THR A 146 -9.38 -33.51 28.34
C THR A 146 -10.04 -32.37 29.13
N GLY A 147 -11.21 -31.89 28.70
CA GLY A 147 -12.14 -31.14 29.55
C GLY A 147 -11.69 -29.75 30.03
N ALA A 148 -10.68 -29.12 29.42
CA ALA A 148 -10.25 -27.79 29.83
C ALA A 148 -9.74 -26.97 28.63
N VAL A 149 -10.61 -26.17 28.03
CA VAL A 149 -10.19 -25.12 27.07
C VAL A 149 -10.44 -23.77 27.71
N SER A 150 -9.41 -23.25 28.37
CA SER A 150 -9.34 -21.83 28.78
C SER A 150 -8.87 -20.99 27.59
N TYR A 151 -9.59 -19.89 27.32
CA TYR A 151 -9.34 -18.94 26.23
C TYR A 151 -7.90 -18.39 26.18
N GLN A 152 -7.13 -18.50 27.26
CA GLN A 152 -5.73 -18.06 27.32
C GLN A 152 -4.77 -18.85 26.44
N TYR A 153 -5.03 -20.14 26.18
CA TYR A 153 -4.10 -20.98 25.42
C TYR A 153 -4.13 -20.68 23.91
N LEU A 154 -5.29 -20.25 23.40
CA LEU A 154 -5.46 -19.87 22.00
C LEU A 154 -4.77 -18.55 21.65
N TYR A 155 -4.63 -17.63 22.60
CA TYR A 155 -3.98 -16.33 22.37
C TYR A 155 -2.46 -16.41 22.31
N HIS A 156 -1.82 -17.33 23.03
CA HIS A 156 -0.36 -17.48 23.01
C HIS A 156 0.16 -18.26 21.79
N ALA A 157 -0.62 -19.18 21.23
CA ALA A 157 -0.20 -19.98 20.06
C ALA A 157 -0.22 -19.21 18.73
N ILE A 158 -0.85 -18.03 18.69
CA ILE A 158 -0.90 -17.16 17.51
C ILE A 158 0.19 -16.08 17.57
N SER A 159 0.83 -15.87 18.73
CA SER A 159 1.79 -14.78 18.94
C SER A 159 3.27 -15.21 19.01
N THR A 160 3.61 -16.42 18.58
CA THR A 160 5.00 -16.83 18.30
C THR A 160 5.07 -17.56 16.97
#